data_AF-A0A803J515-F1
#
_entry.id   AF-A0A803J515-F1
#
_cell.length_a   1.000
_cell.length_b   1.000
_cell.length_c   1.000
_cell.angle_alpha   90.00
_cell.angle_beta   90.00
_cell.angle_gamma   90.00
#
_symmetry.space_group_name_H-M   'P 1'
#
loop_
_entity.id
_entity.type
_entity.pdbx_description
1 polymer ?
#
loop_
_entity_poly.entity_id
_entity_poly.type
_entity_poly.pdbx_seq_one_letter_code
_entity_poly.pdbx_strand_id
1 'polypeptide(L)'
;MQDAAALQSDLTKLDNWAANWKMRFNVDKCKVMHFGRNNINANYLLNGSVLGVSLMEKDLGVFVDNKLSNARQCHSVATKANKVLSCIKKGH
;
A
#
# COMPACT_ATOMS: atom_id res chain seq x y z
N MET A 1 -17.26 0.27 -13.25
CA MET A 1 -18.16 0.84 -12.22
C MET A 1 -18.68 -0.24 -11.28
N GLN A 2 -19.04 -1.42 -11.80
CA GLN A 2 -19.48 -2.57 -11.00
C GLN A 2 -18.44 -3.03 -9.96
N ASP A 3 -17.15 -3.10 -10.32
CA ASP A 3 -16.09 -3.54 -9.40
C ASP A 3 -15.86 -2.57 -8.23
N ALA A 4 -15.98 -1.26 -8.47
CA ALA A 4 -15.84 -0.26 -7.42
C ALA A 4 -17.00 -0.33 -6.42
N ALA A 5 -18.23 -0.53 -6.91
CA ALA A 5 -19.39 -0.75 -6.05
C ALA A 5 -19.29 -2.06 -5.27
N ALA A 6 -18.78 -3.13 -5.89
CA ALA A 6 -18.54 -4.41 -5.21
C ALA A 6 -17.52 -4.27 -4.08
N LEU A 7 -16.38 -3.61 -4.33
CA LEU A 7 -15.36 -3.38 -3.30
C LEU A 7 -15.90 -2.51 -2.15
N GLN A 8 -16.71 -1.48 -2.45
CA GLN A 8 -17.36 -0.70 -1.40
C GLN A 8 -18.34 -1.53 -0.57
N SER A 9 -19.10 -2.43 -1.20
CA SER A 9 -19.99 -3.36 -0.50
C SER A 9 -19.21 -4.27 0.46
N ASP A 10 -18.06 -4.78 0.02
CA ASP A 10 -17.21 -5.63 0.86
C ASP A 10 -16.57 -4.86 2.02
N LEU A 11 -16.16 -3.60 1.82
CA LEU A 11 -15.71 -2.73 2.91
C LEU A 11 -16.82 -2.49 3.95
N THR A 12 -18.06 -2.28 3.50
CA THR A 12 -19.22 -2.14 4.41
C THR A 12 -19.47 -3.42 5.21
N LYS A 13 -19.36 -4.60 4.58
CA LYS A 13 -19.48 -5.88 5.30
C LYS A 13 -18.37 -6.06 6.33
N LEU A 14 -17.14 -5.69 5.96
CA LEU A 14 -15.97 -5.77 6.84
C LEU A 14 -16.13 -4.85 8.05
N ASP A 15 -16.61 -3.62 7.85
CA ASP A 15 -16.88 -2.65 8.92
C ASP A 15 -17.96 -3.15 9.89
N ASN A 16 -19.05 -3.71 9.35
CA ASN A 16 -20.11 -4.32 10.17
C ASN A 16 -19.60 -5.52 10.97
N TRP A 17 -18.79 -6.38 10.36
CA TRP A 17 -18.15 -7.49 11.06
C TRP A 17 -17.27 -6.97 12.19
N ALA A 18 -16.37 -6.02 11.91
CA ALA A 18 -15.50 -5.40 12.90
C ALA A 18 -16.30 -4.77 14.06
N ALA A 19 -17.43 -4.12 13.77
CA ALA A 19 -18.32 -3.57 14.79
C ALA A 19 -18.92 -4.65 15.70
N ASN A 20 -19.41 -5.75 15.13
CA ASN A 20 -19.97 -6.88 15.89
C ASN A 20 -18.96 -7.51 16.84
N TRP A 21 -17.70 -7.62 16.40
CA TRP A 21 -16.61 -8.17 17.20
C TRP A 21 -15.93 -7.15 18.12
N LYS A 22 -16.42 -5.90 18.17
CA LYS A 22 -15.82 -4.79 18.93
C LYS A 22 -14.37 -4.47 18.52
N MET A 23 -14.02 -4.72 17.25
CA MET A 23 -12.71 -4.53 16.65
C MET A 23 -12.73 -3.43 15.57
N ARG A 24 -13.28 -2.26 15.90
CA ARG A 24 -13.44 -1.16 14.93
C ARG A 24 -12.11 -0.75 14.29
N PHE A 25 -12.14 -0.50 12.98
CA PHE A 25 -10.98 -0.01 12.24
C PHE A 25 -10.63 1.43 12.63
N ASN A 26 -9.32 1.71 12.64
CA ASN A 26 -8.82 3.08 12.68
C ASN A 26 -8.70 3.60 11.24
N VAL A 27 -9.68 4.40 10.81
CA VAL A 27 -9.76 4.94 9.44
C VAL A 27 -8.49 5.72 9.06
N ASP A 28 -7.88 6.46 9.99
CA ASP A 28 -6.68 7.26 9.70
C ASP A 28 -5.47 6.41 9.31
N LYS A 29 -5.43 5.17 9.81
CA LYS A 29 -4.41 4.17 9.49
C LYS A 29 -4.76 3.32 8.27
N CYS A 30 -6.02 3.34 7.83
CA CYS A 30 -6.45 2.66 6.62
C CYS A 30 -6.22 3.56 5.40
N LYS A 31 -5.58 3.01 4.37
CA LYS A 31 -5.31 3.71 3.11
C LYS A 31 -5.74 2.85 1.93
N VAL A 32 -6.11 3.49 0.83
CA VAL A 32 -6.31 2.84 -0.45
C VAL A 32 -5.11 3.09 -1.36
N MET A 33 -4.67 2.07 -2.07
CA MET A 33 -3.66 2.19 -3.13
C MET A 33 -4.28 1.72 -4.43
N HIS A 34 -4.22 2.55 -5.47
CA HIS A 34 -4.79 2.23 -6.78
C HIS A 34 -3.74 1.63 -7.69
N PHE A 35 -4.05 0.46 -8.25
CA PHE A 35 -3.19 -0.25 -9.20
C PHE A 35 -3.80 -0.29 -10.59
N GLY A 36 -2.94 -0.31 -11.61
CA GLY A 36 -3.32 -0.52 -13.00
C GLY A 36 -3.64 0.77 -13.75
N ARG A 37 -3.46 0.74 -15.07
CA ARG A 37 -3.62 1.91 -15.95
C ARG A 37 -5.08 2.34 -16.14
N ASN A 38 -6.02 1.41 -16.02
CA ASN A 38 -7.45 1.64 -16.22
C ASN A 38 -8.21 1.78 -14.89
N ASN A 39 -7.50 2.07 -13.80
CA ASN A 39 -8.13 2.30 -12.51
C ASN A 39 -8.86 3.64 -12.52
N ILE A 40 -10.13 3.63 -12.14
CA ILE A 40 -10.95 4.85 -12.07
C ILE A 40 -10.66 5.70 -10.82
N ASN A 41 -9.74 5.26 -9.95
CA ASN A 41 -9.37 5.91 -8.70
C ASN A 41 -10.59 6.27 -7.84
N ALA A 42 -11.49 5.29 -7.66
CA ALA A 42 -12.71 5.48 -6.90
C ALA A 42 -12.39 5.74 -5.42
N ASN A 43 -13.15 6.65 -4.81
CA ASN A 43 -13.08 6.88 -3.37
C ASN A 43 -13.88 5.81 -2.63
N TYR A 44 -13.31 5.34 -1.52
CA TYR A 44 -13.93 4.33 -0.68
C TYR A 44 -14.19 4.87 0.72
N LEU A 45 -15.29 4.44 1.30
CA LEU A 45 -15.71 4.78 2.65
C LEU A 45 -15.47 3.61 3.60
N LEU A 46 -14.96 3.91 4.78
CA LEU A 46 -14.87 2.99 5.91
C LEU A 46 -15.36 3.73 7.15
N ASN A 47 -16.33 3.17 7.89
CA ASN A 47 -16.94 3.82 9.05
C ASN A 47 -17.43 5.26 8.74
N GLY A 48 -18.08 5.44 7.58
CA GLY A 48 -18.61 6.73 7.11
C GLY A 48 -17.56 7.77 6.66
N SER A 49 -16.28 7.47 6.74
CA SER A 49 -15.18 8.38 6.40
C SER A 49 -14.44 7.92 5.15
N VAL A 50 -14.01 8.88 4.31
CA VAL A 50 -13.28 8.58 3.07
C VAL A 50 -11.86 8.13 3.41
N LEU A 51 -11.44 6.99 2.83
CA LEU A 51 -10.08 6.48 2.98
C LEU A 51 -9.07 7.37 2.25
N GLY A 52 -7.95 7.65 2.92
CA GLY A 52 -6.84 8.35 2.29
C GLY A 52 -6.16 7.51 1.21
N VAL A 53 -5.72 8.15 0.13
CA VAL A 53 -4.94 7.48 -0.93
C VAL A 53 -3.47 7.46 -0.53
N SER A 54 -2.81 6.31 -0.70
CA SER A 54 -1.37 6.16 -0.57
C SER A 54 -0.75 5.75 -1.91
N LEU A 55 0.41 6.33 -2.21
CA LEU A 55 1.18 6.02 -3.41
C LEU A 55 2.24 4.94 -3.17
N MET A 56 2.60 4.71 -1.90
CA MET A 56 3.59 3.74 -1.52
C MET A 56 3.40 3.34 -0.06
N GLU A 57 3.43 2.03 0.19
CA GLU A 57 3.37 1.46 1.53
C GLU A 57 4.51 0.45 1.70
N LYS A 58 4.99 0.32 2.93
CA LYS A 58 6.01 -0.68 3.28
C LYS A 58 5.33 -1.80 4.06
N ASP A 59 5.35 -3.00 3.49
CA ASP A 59 4.80 -4.19 4.13
C ASP A 59 5.89 -5.27 4.27
N LEU A 60 6.09 -5.77 5.49
CA LEU A 60 7.10 -6.79 5.85
C LEU A 60 8.52 -6.51 5.31
N GLY A 61 8.89 -5.24 5.10
CA GLY A 61 10.20 -4.87 4.56
C GLY A 61 10.24 -4.61 3.05
N VAL A 62 9.14 -4.91 2.34
CA VAL A 62 8.96 -4.69 0.90
C VAL A 62 8.20 -3.38 0.70
N PHE A 63 8.71 -2.52 -0.19
CA PHE A 63 7.95 -1.34 -0.62
C PHE A 63 7.06 -1.73 -1.78
N VAL A 64 5.76 -1.47 -1.64
CA VAL A 64 4.76 -1.59 -2.70
C VAL A 64 4.39 -0.18 -3.12
N ASP A 65 4.65 0.17 -4.37
CA ASP A 65 4.22 1.44 -4.96
C ASP A 65 3.04 1.23 -5.91
N ASN A 66 2.27 2.29 -6.14
CA ASN A 66 1.09 2.25 -7.01
C ASN A 66 1.39 1.89 -8.47
N LYS A 67 2.64 2.01 -8.93
CA LYS A 67 3.08 1.56 -10.26
C LYS A 67 3.61 0.13 -10.27
N LEU A 68 3.66 -0.53 -9.11
CA LEU A 68 4.23 -1.87 -8.91
C LEU A 68 5.67 -1.96 -9.47
N SER A 69 6.45 -0.90 -9.31
CA SER A 69 7.80 -0.79 -9.82
C SER A 69 8.82 -1.35 -8.82
N ASN A 70 9.53 -2.40 -9.23
CA ASN A 70 10.67 -2.94 -8.48
C ASN A 70 11.91 -2.02 -8.46
N ALA A 71 11.90 -0.91 -9.20
CA ALA A 71 13.08 -0.06 -9.40
C ALA A 71 13.67 0.46 -8.08
N ARG A 72 12.83 0.82 -7.10
CA ARG A 72 13.30 1.29 -5.78
C ARG A 72 13.99 0.18 -4.99
N GLN A 73 13.44 -1.03 -5.01
CA GLN A 73 14.05 -2.17 -4.35
C GLN A 73 15.37 -2.54 -5.00
N CYS A 74 15.40 -2.61 -6.34
CA CYS A 74 16.63 -2.83 -7.11
C CYS A 74 17.69 -1.75 -6.79
N HIS A 75 17.30 -0.48 -6.76
CA HIS A 75 18.20 0.62 -6.39
C HIS A 75 18.74 0.49 -4.97
N SER A 76 17.91 0.10 -4.00
CA SER A 76 18.32 -0.12 -2.62
C SER A 76 19.33 -1.27 -2.49
N VAL A 77 19.08 -2.40 -3.16
CA VAL A 77 19.99 -3.55 -3.18
C VAL A 77 21.31 -3.19 -3.86
N ALA A 78 21.26 -2.54 -5.04
CA ALA A 78 22.44 -2.09 -5.76
C ALA A 78 23.26 -1.09 -4.93
N THR A 79 22.62 -0.15 -4.26
CA THR A 79 23.29 0.81 -3.37
C THR A 79 23.98 0.11 -2.21
N LYS A 80 23.34 -0.90 -1.60
CA LYS A 80 23.94 -1.68 -0.51
C LYS A 80 25.17 -2.47 -1.01
N ALA A 81 25.07 -3.11 -2.18
CA ALA A 81 26.19 -3.81 -2.79
C ALA A 81 27.36 -2.86 -3.12
N ASN A 82 27.07 -1.69 -3.70
CA ASN A 82 28.06 -0.68 -4.03
C ASN A 82 28.79 -0.14 -2.79
N LYS A 83 28.10 0.00 -1.66
CA LYS A 83 28.73 0.38 -0.38
C LYS A 83 29.75 -0.66 0.07
N VAL A 84 29.40 -1.95 0.02
CA VAL A 84 30.32 -3.06 0.36
C VAL A 84 31.52 -3.06 -0.57
N LEU A 85 31.29 -2.94 -1.88
CA LEU A 85 32.35 -2.87 -2.89
C LEU A 85 33.32 -1.69 -2.63
N SER A 86 32.79 -0.53 -2.25
CA SER A 86 33.60 0.65 -1.92
C SER A 86 34.51 0.41 -0.71
N CYS A 87 34.03 -0.28 0.33
CA CYS A 87 34.85 -0.67 1.47
C CYS A 87 36.00 -1.59 1.08
N ILE A 88 35.74 -2.59 0.21
CA ILE A 88 36.78 -3.50 -0.29
C ILE A 88 37.85 -2.72 -1.07
N LYS A 89 37.44 -1.81 -1.95
CA LYS A 89 38.37 -0.99 -2.75
C LYS A 89 39.24 -0.03 -1.95
N LYS A 90 38.82 0.38 -0.75
CA LYS A 90 39.58 1.29 0.13
C LYS A 90 40.50 0.57 1.12
N GLY A 91 40.36 -0.75 1.25
CA GLY A 91 41.19 -1.59 2.12
C GLY A 91 42.41 -2.21 1.43
N HIS A 92 42.57 -1.98 0.12
CA HIS A 92 43.77 -2.25 -0.67
C HIS A 92 44.46 -0.93 -1.02
#